data_AF-A0A2M7SPM1-F1
#
_entry.id   AF-A0A2M7SPM1-F1
#
_cell.length_a   1.000
_cell.length_b   1.000
_cell.length_c   1.000
_cell.angle_alpha   90.00
_cell.angle_beta   90.00
_cell.angle_gamma   90.00
#
_symmetry.space_group_name_H-M   'P 1'
#
loop_
_entity.id
_entity.type
_entity.pdbx_description
1 polymer ?
#
loop_
_entity_poly.entity_id
_entity_poly.type
_entity_poly.pdbx_seq_one_letter_code
_entity_poly.pdbx_strand_id
1 'polypeptide(L)'
;AVSAALAQYTHNLAAFFLVPLSATPLLRRDWKTLRAVLLSGLGALLLYLPWLLQLPSQVAKVSTAYWVERPGLDKFFTLLLVYVTNLPLPNNLLFVGLFIALAVISIGVVQTFRRASHTNAVWLLYLSLAPPVLLFLVSQWVPVYIERALLPSGVIFCIWLAWALFNTALPVPIRNGLLVLLAIGVTIGLYQHITYSGFPYAPYKALKESLLERATNSDVILHSSKLT
;
A
#
# COMPACT_ATOMS: atom_id res chain seq x y z
N ALA A 1 -9.27 -7.16 -20.28
CA ALA A 1 -8.79 -6.03 -21.09
C ALA A 1 -9.36 -4.70 -20.58
N VAL A 2 -10.66 -4.43 -20.75
CA VAL A 2 -11.28 -3.13 -20.41
C VAL A 2 -11.05 -2.71 -18.96
N SER A 3 -11.38 -3.55 -17.97
CA SER A 3 -11.20 -3.20 -16.54
C SER A 3 -9.73 -2.94 -16.18
N ALA A 4 -8.79 -3.67 -16.79
CA ALA A 4 -7.37 -3.47 -16.59
C ALA A 4 -6.90 -2.13 -17.19
N ALA A 5 -7.38 -1.78 -18.39
CA ALA A 5 -7.11 -0.49 -19.00
C ALA A 5 -7.71 0.65 -18.15
N LEU A 6 -8.96 0.53 -17.70
CA LEU A 6 -9.61 1.52 -16.85
C LEU A 6 -8.86 1.71 -15.52
N ALA A 7 -8.42 0.62 -14.87
CA ALA A 7 -7.61 0.71 -13.66
C ALA A 7 -6.26 1.43 -13.91
N GLN A 8 -5.67 1.22 -15.08
CA GLN A 8 -4.43 1.90 -15.45
C GLN A 8 -4.66 3.39 -15.78
N TYR A 9 -5.82 3.74 -16.34
CA TYR A 9 -6.24 5.13 -16.56
C TYR A 9 -6.52 5.88 -15.25
N THR A 10 -7.01 5.21 -14.21
CA THR A 10 -7.20 5.85 -12.90
C THR A 10 -5.88 6.07 -12.16
N HIS A 11 -4.98 5.10 -12.22
CA HIS A 11 -3.68 5.21 -11.58
C HIS A 11 -2.61 4.36 -12.28
N ASN A 12 -1.50 4.97 -12.72
CA ASN A 12 -0.43 4.25 -13.41
C ASN A 12 0.19 3.13 -12.54
N LEU A 13 0.15 3.28 -11.21
CA LEU A 13 0.61 2.23 -10.28
C LEU A 13 -0.31 0.98 -10.24
N ALA A 14 -1.49 1.00 -10.88
CA ALA A 14 -2.36 -0.16 -10.95
C ALA A 14 -1.67 -1.37 -11.58
N ALA A 15 -0.73 -1.14 -12.51
CA ALA A 15 0.12 -2.17 -13.10
C ALA A 15 0.80 -3.06 -12.05
N PHE A 16 1.23 -2.51 -10.91
CA PHE A 16 1.88 -3.26 -9.83
C PHE A 16 0.95 -4.25 -9.12
N PHE A 17 -0.37 -4.07 -9.25
CA PHE A 17 -1.39 -5.01 -8.76
C PHE A 17 -1.84 -5.97 -9.86
N LEU A 18 -2.03 -5.44 -11.07
CA LEU A 18 -2.47 -6.22 -12.22
C LEU A 18 -1.45 -7.27 -12.65
N VAL A 19 -0.15 -6.96 -12.60
CA VAL A 19 0.92 -7.91 -12.95
C VAL A 19 0.91 -9.12 -12.01
N PRO A 20 1.01 -8.97 -10.67
CA PRO A 20 0.90 -10.12 -9.78
C PRO A 20 -0.41 -10.89 -9.94
N LEU A 21 -1.54 -10.20 -10.09
CA LEU A 21 -2.83 -10.83 -10.32
C LEU A 21 -2.84 -11.67 -11.61
N SER A 22 -2.30 -11.12 -12.70
CA SER A 22 -2.20 -11.80 -13.99
C SER A 22 -1.25 -13.01 -13.97
N ALA A 23 -0.30 -13.04 -13.04
CA ALA A 23 0.59 -14.17 -12.81
C ALA A 23 -0.04 -15.28 -11.94
N THR A 24 -1.29 -15.13 -11.47
CA THR A 24 -2.01 -16.18 -10.73
C THR A 24 -2.04 -17.54 -11.46
N PRO A 25 -2.30 -17.62 -12.79
CA PRO A 25 -2.30 -18.89 -13.50
C PRO A 25 -0.92 -19.57 -13.49
N LEU A 26 0.18 -18.81 -13.40
CA LEU A 26 1.53 -19.37 -13.28
C LEU A 26 1.70 -20.14 -11.95
N LEU A 27 1.21 -19.56 -10.85
CA LEU A 27 1.21 -20.22 -9.53
C LEU A 27 0.36 -21.50 -9.52
N ARG A 28 -0.72 -21.52 -10.30
CA ARG A 28 -1.62 -22.69 -10.45
C ARG A 28 -1.21 -23.64 -11.57
N ARG A 29 -0.14 -23.33 -12.32
CA ARG A 29 0.32 -24.07 -13.51
C ARG A 29 -0.77 -24.23 -14.60
N ASP A 30 -1.70 -23.27 -14.68
CA ASP A 30 -2.77 -23.25 -15.67
C ASP A 30 -2.35 -22.46 -16.92
N TRP A 31 -1.68 -23.16 -17.84
CA TRP A 31 -1.16 -22.56 -19.08
C TRP A 31 -2.25 -22.06 -20.02
N LYS A 32 -3.46 -22.64 -19.98
CA LYS A 32 -4.58 -22.21 -20.84
C LYS A 32 -5.06 -20.84 -20.39
N THR A 33 -5.34 -20.68 -19.10
CA THR A 33 -5.72 -19.39 -18.53
C THR A 33 -4.58 -18.37 -18.64
N LEU A 34 -3.32 -18.79 -18.50
CA LEU A 34 -2.17 -17.89 -18.69
C LEU A 34 -2.17 -17.26 -20.09
N ARG A 35 -2.36 -18.05 -21.15
CA ARG A 35 -2.45 -17.55 -22.53
C ARG A 35 -3.61 -16.57 -22.69
N ALA A 36 -4.78 -16.89 -22.15
CA ALA A 36 -5.95 -16.01 -22.21
C ALA A 36 -5.70 -14.68 -21.48
N VAL A 37 -5.06 -14.72 -20.30
CA VAL A 37 -4.71 -13.52 -19.54
C VAL A 37 -3.67 -12.68 -20.27
N LEU A 38 -2.66 -13.30 -20.88
CA LEU A 38 -1.65 -12.59 -21.69
C LEU A 38 -2.29 -11.89 -22.90
N LEU A 39 -3.17 -12.57 -23.64
CA LEU A 39 -3.91 -11.96 -24.75
C LEU A 39 -4.80 -10.80 -24.27
N SER A 40 -5.47 -10.96 -23.13
CA SER A 40 -6.27 -9.89 -22.52
C SER A 40 -5.41 -8.72 -22.05
N GLY A 41 -4.19 -8.98 -21.59
CA GLY A 41 -3.19 -7.98 -21.22
C GLY A 41 -2.69 -7.18 -22.42
N LEU A 42 -2.40 -7.84 -23.54
CA LEU A 42 -2.10 -7.16 -24.81
C LEU A 42 -3.26 -6.28 -25.25
N GLY A 43 -4.50 -6.77 -25.17
CA GLY A 43 -5.70 -5.96 -25.42
C GLY A 43 -5.81 -4.74 -24.50
N ALA A 44 -5.46 -4.89 -23.21
CA ALA A 44 -5.43 -3.75 -22.28
C ALA A 44 -4.35 -2.72 -22.64
N LEU A 45 -3.16 -3.18 -23.04
CA LEU A 45 -2.07 -2.32 -23.50
C LEU A 45 -2.45 -1.54 -24.76
N LEU A 46 -3.13 -2.17 -25.71
CA LEU A 46 -3.64 -1.49 -26.91
C LEU A 46 -4.65 -0.40 -26.54
N LEU A 47 -5.56 -0.67 -25.61
CA LEU A 47 -6.52 0.33 -25.13
C LEU A 47 -5.84 1.49 -24.37
N TYR A 48 -4.75 1.21 -23.66
CA TYR A 48 -4.00 2.20 -22.88
C TYR A 48 -2.89 2.90 -23.69
N LEU A 49 -2.67 2.48 -24.94
CA LEU A 49 -1.60 2.97 -25.81
C LEU A 49 -1.53 4.51 -25.91
N PRO A 50 -2.66 5.26 -26.03
CA PRO A 50 -2.61 6.71 -26.12
C PRO A 50 -1.92 7.37 -24.92
N TRP A 51 -2.07 6.79 -23.74
CA TRP A 51 -1.45 7.29 -22.51
C TRP A 51 -0.06 6.71 -22.27
N LEU A 52 0.20 5.49 -22.75
CA LEU A 52 1.52 4.87 -22.71
C LEU A 52 2.58 5.74 -23.40
N LEU A 53 2.22 6.45 -24.48
CA LEU A 53 3.11 7.40 -25.15
C LEU A 53 3.48 8.62 -24.29
N GLN A 54 2.66 8.96 -23.29
CA GLN A 54 2.92 10.05 -22.35
C GLN A 54 3.67 9.62 -21.09
N LEU A 55 3.86 8.31 -20.85
CA LEU A 55 4.59 7.83 -19.67
C LEU A 55 6.00 8.41 -19.51
N PRO A 56 6.82 8.58 -20.57
CA PRO A 56 8.13 9.18 -20.42
C PRO A 56 8.09 10.61 -19.84
N SER A 57 7.14 11.44 -20.26
CA SER A 57 6.98 12.80 -19.74
C SER A 57 6.47 12.80 -18.30
N GLN A 58 5.64 11.81 -17.93
CA GLN A 58 5.20 11.61 -16.55
C GLN A 58 6.35 11.21 -15.63
N VAL A 59 7.20 10.28 -16.07
CA VAL A 59 8.39 9.86 -15.31
C VAL A 59 9.36 11.03 -15.13
N ALA A 60 9.56 11.84 -16.16
CA ALA A 60 10.39 13.05 -16.07
C ALA A 60 9.83 14.08 -15.06
N LYS A 61 8.50 14.22 -14.96
CA LYS A 61 7.86 15.06 -13.93
C LYS A 61 8.03 14.48 -12.53
N VAL A 62 7.90 13.17 -12.37
CA VAL A 62 8.10 12.52 -11.07
C VAL A 62 9.55 12.66 -10.61
N SER A 63 10.53 12.45 -11.48
CA SER A 63 11.94 12.57 -11.11
C SER A 63 12.39 14.00 -10.79
N THR A 64 11.69 15.02 -11.28
CA THR A 64 12.04 16.44 -11.08
C THR A 64 11.19 17.14 -10.02
N ALA A 65 9.93 16.75 -9.84
CA ALA A 65 8.98 17.44 -8.97
C ALA A 65 8.54 16.64 -7.72
N TYR A 66 8.74 15.32 -7.69
CA TYR A 66 8.39 14.49 -6.53
C TYR A 66 9.62 14.17 -5.67
N TRP A 67 9.50 14.46 -4.38
CA TRP A 67 10.49 14.16 -3.33
C TRP A 67 10.40 12.69 -2.90
N VAL A 68 10.39 11.75 -3.85
CA VAL A 68 10.38 10.31 -3.54
C VAL A 68 11.81 9.82 -3.61
N GLU A 69 12.32 9.35 -2.47
CA GLU A 69 13.65 8.77 -2.37
C GLU A 69 13.65 7.30 -2.79
N ARG A 70 14.83 6.78 -3.14
CA ARG A 70 15.00 5.35 -3.41
C ARG A 70 14.75 4.58 -2.11
N PRO A 71 13.87 3.56 -2.11
CA PRO A 71 13.50 2.86 -0.90
C PRO A 71 14.65 1.98 -0.41
N GLY A 72 15.02 2.15 0.87
CA GLY A 72 15.95 1.26 1.56
C GLY A 72 15.23 0.05 2.18
N LEU A 73 16.00 -0.79 2.87
CA LEU A 73 15.46 -1.96 3.58
C LEU A 73 14.50 -1.56 4.73
N ASP A 74 14.60 -0.31 5.20
CA ASP A 74 13.68 0.28 6.17
C ASP A 74 12.21 0.16 5.71
N LYS A 75 11.95 0.26 4.39
CA LYS A 75 10.60 0.18 3.83
C LYS A 75 9.90 -1.15 4.06
N PHE A 76 10.65 -2.25 4.25
CA PHE A 76 10.02 -3.51 4.63
C PHE A 76 9.44 -3.43 6.04
N PHE A 77 10.15 -2.84 7.00
CA PHE A 77 9.63 -2.67 8.36
C PHE A 77 8.45 -1.69 8.39
N THR A 78 8.57 -0.60 7.63
CA THR A 78 7.49 0.38 7.44
C THR A 78 6.24 -0.28 6.85
N LEU A 79 6.40 -1.16 5.85
CA LEU A 79 5.27 -1.91 5.28
C LEU A 79 4.54 -2.75 6.34
N LEU A 80 5.28 -3.48 7.19
CA LEU A 80 4.69 -4.29 8.25
C LEU A 80 3.92 -3.43 9.25
N LEU A 81 4.48 -2.28 9.64
CA LEU A 81 3.83 -1.31 10.53
C LEU A 81 2.58 -0.71 9.87
N VAL A 82 2.66 -0.30 8.59
CA VAL A 82 1.50 0.24 7.86
C VAL A 82 0.36 -0.76 7.80
N TYR A 83 0.65 -2.06 7.61
CA TYR A 83 -0.38 -3.09 7.53
C TYR A 83 -1.04 -3.43 8.86
N VAL A 84 -0.35 -3.25 9.98
CA VAL A 84 -0.83 -3.71 11.29
C VAL A 84 -1.27 -2.57 12.20
N THR A 85 -0.47 -1.51 12.29
CA THR A 85 -0.72 -0.38 13.21
C THR A 85 -1.02 0.91 12.47
N ASN A 86 -0.81 0.97 11.16
CA ASN A 86 -0.73 2.23 10.41
C ASN A 86 0.42 3.13 10.93
N LEU A 87 0.80 4.14 10.16
CA LEU A 87 1.79 5.15 10.54
C LEU A 87 1.17 6.55 10.45
N PRO A 88 1.67 7.54 11.21
CA PRO A 88 2.87 7.54 12.06
C PRO A 88 2.63 7.05 13.50
N LEU A 89 3.68 6.46 14.09
CA LEU A 89 3.73 6.06 15.50
C LEU A 89 4.83 6.84 16.23
N PRO A 90 4.66 7.19 17.53
CA PRO A 90 5.71 7.79 18.33
C PRO A 90 6.84 6.80 18.58
N ASN A 91 8.07 7.28 18.74
CA ASN A 91 9.28 6.45 18.86
C ASN A 91 9.18 5.33 19.90
N ASN A 92 8.53 5.60 21.03
CA ASN A 92 8.37 4.62 22.12
C ASN A 92 7.43 3.46 21.73
N LEU A 93 6.46 3.70 20.84
CA LEU A 93 5.48 2.70 20.40
C LEU A 93 5.89 2.01 19.10
N LEU A 94 6.90 2.51 18.39
CA LEU A 94 7.42 1.86 17.17
C LEU A 94 7.89 0.43 17.47
N PHE A 95 8.63 0.21 18.54
CA PHE A 95 9.11 -1.12 18.92
C PHE A 95 7.96 -2.07 19.28
N VAL A 96 6.94 -1.56 19.99
CA VAL A 96 5.74 -2.33 20.36
C VAL A 96 4.95 -2.70 19.11
N GLY A 97 4.70 -1.74 18.22
CA GLY A 97 4.01 -1.98 16.95
C GLY A 97 4.76 -2.97 16.06
N LEU A 98 6.09 -2.85 15.99
CA LEU A 98 6.92 -3.74 15.20
C LEU A 98 6.91 -5.16 15.77
N PHE A 99 6.98 -5.32 17.09
CA PHE A 99 6.85 -6.61 17.75
C PHE A 99 5.50 -7.27 17.45
N ILE A 100 4.40 -6.52 17.57
CA ILE A 100 3.06 -7.02 17.23
C ILE A 100 3.02 -7.46 15.76
N ALA A 101 3.51 -6.62 14.84
CA ALA A 101 3.51 -6.91 13.41
C ALA A 101 4.32 -8.18 13.08
N LEU A 102 5.53 -8.29 13.62
CA LEU A 102 6.37 -9.47 13.43
C LEU A 102 5.73 -10.73 14.02
N ALA A 103 5.23 -10.68 15.26
CA ALA A 103 4.61 -11.84 15.90
C ALA A 103 3.41 -12.38 15.10
N VAL A 104 2.52 -11.48 14.68
CA VAL A 104 1.32 -11.81 13.92
C VAL A 104 1.68 -12.38 12.54
N ILE A 105 2.60 -11.72 11.83
CA ILE A 105 2.97 -12.10 10.46
C ILE A 105 3.77 -13.39 10.46
N SER A 106 4.74 -13.56 11.36
CA SER A 106 5.53 -14.78 11.47
C SER A 106 4.64 -15.99 11.76
N ILE A 107 3.68 -15.88 12.70
CA ILE A 107 2.76 -16.98 12.97
C ILE A 107 1.84 -17.22 11.77
N GLY A 108 1.31 -16.17 11.14
CA GLY A 108 0.48 -16.30 9.94
C GLY A 108 1.20 -17.02 8.80
N VAL A 109 2.47 -16.69 8.57
CA VAL A 109 3.32 -17.31 7.54
C VAL A 109 3.57 -18.78 7.88
N VAL A 110 3.97 -19.09 9.12
CA VAL A 110 4.19 -20.47 9.58
C VAL A 110 2.93 -21.31 9.40
N GLN A 111 1.75 -20.78 9.75
CA GLN A 111 0.48 -21.49 9.57
C GLN A 111 0.14 -21.71 8.09
N THR A 112 0.42 -20.73 7.24
CA THR A 112 0.23 -20.85 5.78
C THR A 112 1.05 -22.01 5.21
N PHE A 113 2.32 -22.13 5.59
CA PHE A 113 3.18 -23.21 5.10
C PHE A 113 2.93 -24.56 5.77
N ARG A 114 2.57 -24.61 7.05
CA ARG A 114 2.19 -25.86 7.72
C ARG A 114 0.92 -26.47 7.15
N ARG A 115 0.02 -25.64 6.62
CA ARG A 115 -1.19 -26.06 5.92
C ARG A 115 -1.12 -25.81 4.40
N ALA A 116 0.08 -25.92 3.81
CA ALA A 116 0.35 -25.65 2.40
C ALA A 116 -0.54 -26.42 1.39
N SER A 117 -1.31 -27.43 1.86
CA SER A 117 -2.41 -28.04 1.10
C SER A 117 -3.44 -27.01 0.59
N HIS A 118 -3.62 -25.87 1.25
CA HIS A 118 -4.54 -24.82 0.81
C HIS A 118 -3.87 -23.83 -0.15
N THR A 119 -3.94 -24.10 -1.45
CA THR A 119 -3.46 -23.22 -2.54
C THR A 119 -3.95 -21.77 -2.42
N ASN A 120 -5.16 -21.57 -1.86
CA ASN A 120 -5.75 -20.24 -1.71
C ASN A 120 -5.02 -19.37 -0.66
N ALA A 121 -4.47 -19.97 0.41
CA ALA A 121 -3.77 -19.21 1.44
C ALA A 121 -2.44 -18.66 0.96
N VAL A 122 -1.68 -19.49 0.24
CA VAL A 122 -0.44 -19.09 -0.43
C VAL A 122 -0.73 -18.02 -1.48
N TRP A 123 -1.84 -18.14 -2.20
CA TRP A 123 -2.26 -17.14 -3.18
C TRP A 123 -2.62 -15.79 -2.53
N LEU A 124 -3.34 -15.78 -1.40
CA LEU A 124 -3.63 -14.55 -0.66
C LEU A 124 -2.36 -13.89 -0.10
N LEU A 125 -1.44 -14.70 0.47
CA LEU A 125 -0.13 -14.21 0.93
C LEU A 125 0.65 -13.59 -0.23
N TYR A 126 0.69 -14.28 -1.37
CA TYR A 126 1.32 -13.78 -2.59
C TYR A 126 0.72 -12.44 -3.03
N LEU A 127 -0.61 -12.31 -3.13
CA LEU A 127 -1.24 -11.04 -3.54
C LEU A 127 -1.06 -9.90 -2.52
N SER A 128 -0.86 -10.23 -1.25
CA SER A 128 -0.57 -9.22 -0.22
C SER A 128 0.86 -8.67 -0.31
N LEU A 129 1.85 -9.50 -0.67
CA LEU A 129 3.26 -9.11 -0.66
C LEU A 129 3.85 -8.81 -2.04
N ALA A 130 3.33 -9.44 -3.10
CA ALA A 130 3.88 -9.29 -4.45
C ALA A 130 3.78 -7.85 -4.98
N PRO A 131 2.66 -7.10 -4.84
CA PRO A 131 2.61 -5.72 -5.30
C PRO A 131 3.61 -4.79 -4.56
N PRO A 132 3.71 -4.81 -3.22
CA PRO A 132 4.76 -4.06 -2.50
C PRO A 132 6.18 -4.42 -2.91
N VAL A 133 6.48 -5.72 -3.06
CA VAL A 133 7.82 -6.19 -3.45
C VAL A 133 8.14 -5.78 -4.87
N LEU A 134 7.19 -5.92 -5.81
CA LEU A 134 7.37 -5.51 -7.19
C LEU A 134 7.59 -3.99 -7.29
N LEU A 135 6.81 -3.21 -6.54
CA LEU A 135 6.98 -1.76 -6.46
C LEU A 135 8.35 -1.39 -5.87
N PHE A 136 8.79 -2.08 -4.81
CA PHE A 136 10.11 -1.89 -4.21
C PHE A 136 11.23 -2.16 -5.22
N LEU A 137 11.15 -3.26 -5.96
CA LEU A 137 12.13 -3.64 -6.97
C LEU A 137 12.20 -2.60 -8.09
N VAL A 138 11.06 -2.26 -8.69
CA VAL A 138 11.02 -1.24 -9.75
C VAL A 138 11.53 0.10 -9.24
N SER A 139 11.25 0.41 -7.97
CA SER A 139 11.67 1.65 -7.34
C SER A 139 13.17 1.77 -7.08
N GLN A 140 13.96 0.69 -7.28
CA GLN A 140 15.42 0.76 -7.26
C GLN A 140 15.98 1.48 -8.50
N TRP A 141 15.30 1.38 -9.64
CA TRP A 141 15.70 2.08 -10.87
C TRP A 141 15.07 3.47 -10.98
N VAL A 142 13.78 3.59 -10.68
CA VAL A 142 13.03 4.85 -10.75
C VAL A 142 12.26 5.03 -9.44
N PRO A 143 12.59 6.02 -8.59
CA PRO A 143 11.99 6.13 -7.26
C PRO A 143 10.48 6.45 -7.37
N VAL A 144 9.64 5.44 -7.14
CA VAL A 144 8.18 5.50 -7.23
C VAL A 144 7.48 4.79 -6.07
N TYR A 145 8.23 4.41 -5.03
CA TYR A 145 7.68 3.70 -3.88
C TYR A 145 6.83 4.63 -3.01
N ILE A 146 5.51 4.44 -3.07
CA ILE A 146 4.54 5.23 -2.31
C ILE A 146 3.72 4.29 -1.43
N GLU A 147 3.84 4.42 -0.12
CA GLU A 147 3.19 3.55 0.87
C GLU A 147 1.65 3.57 0.74
N ARG A 148 1.07 4.73 0.46
CA ARG A 148 -0.39 4.89 0.26
C ARG A 148 -0.93 4.12 -0.94
N ALA A 149 -0.08 3.86 -1.94
CA ALA A 149 -0.48 3.07 -3.09
C ALA A 149 -0.72 1.61 -2.70
N LEU A 150 -0.19 1.15 -1.57
CA LEU A 150 -0.22 -0.25 -1.11
C LEU A 150 -1.47 -0.62 -0.30
N LEU A 151 -2.43 0.30 -0.14
CA LEU A 151 -3.70 0.05 0.55
C LEU A 151 -4.47 -1.18 0.02
N PRO A 152 -4.58 -1.42 -1.30
CA PRO A 152 -5.27 -2.61 -1.80
C PRO A 152 -4.61 -3.92 -1.34
N SER A 153 -3.27 -3.96 -1.30
CA SER A 153 -2.53 -5.11 -0.76
C SER A 153 -2.71 -5.25 0.75
N GLY A 154 -2.88 -4.14 1.48
CA GLY A 154 -3.24 -4.16 2.90
C GLY A 154 -4.60 -4.81 3.16
N VAL A 155 -5.60 -4.59 2.29
CA VAL A 155 -6.91 -5.26 2.42
C VAL A 155 -6.78 -6.77 2.22
N ILE A 156 -6.01 -7.19 1.20
CA ILE A 156 -5.75 -8.62 0.94
C ILE A 156 -4.97 -9.24 2.10
N PHE A 157 -4.02 -8.49 2.68
CA PHE A 157 -3.28 -8.89 3.88
C PHE A 157 -4.24 -9.16 5.06
N CYS A 158 -5.24 -8.31 5.30
CA CYS A 158 -6.24 -8.54 6.34
C CYS A 158 -7.06 -9.82 6.09
N ILE A 159 -7.42 -10.10 4.84
CA ILE A 159 -8.14 -11.34 4.47
C ILE A 159 -7.25 -12.57 4.71
N TRP A 160 -5.99 -12.51 4.27
CA TRP A 160 -5.01 -13.57 4.53
C TRP A 160 -4.83 -13.81 6.03
N LEU A 161 -4.72 -12.73 6.81
CA LEU A 161 -4.50 -12.81 8.24
C LEU A 161 -5.72 -13.39 8.98
N ALA A 162 -6.93 -12.99 8.58
CA ALA A 162 -8.16 -13.58 9.11
C ALA A 162 -8.21 -15.08 8.81
N TRP A 163 -7.85 -15.49 7.59
CA TRP A 163 -7.71 -16.92 7.27
C TRP A 163 -6.69 -17.60 8.17
N ALA A 164 -5.52 -16.98 8.37
CA ALA A 164 -4.44 -17.56 9.17
C ALA A 164 -4.80 -17.71 10.66
N LEU A 165 -5.66 -16.85 11.21
CA LEU A 165 -6.09 -16.89 12.61
C LEU A 165 -7.27 -17.82 12.87
N PHE A 166 -8.25 -17.85 11.96
CA PHE A 166 -9.53 -18.53 12.19
C PHE A 166 -9.67 -19.87 11.46
N ASN A 167 -9.05 -20.02 10.29
CA ASN A 167 -9.16 -21.23 9.48
C ASN A 167 -7.96 -22.18 9.64
N THR A 168 -7.14 -22.00 10.69
CA THR A 168 -5.97 -22.82 11.00
C THR A 168 -6.15 -23.55 12.34
N ALA A 169 -5.38 -24.62 12.58
CA ALA A 169 -5.40 -25.35 13.87
C ALA A 169 -4.50 -24.67 14.90
N LEU A 170 -4.64 -23.36 15.07
CA LEU A 170 -3.97 -22.64 16.14
C LEU A 170 -4.56 -23.05 17.49
N PRO A 171 -3.73 -23.37 18.50
CA PRO A 171 -4.20 -23.48 19.87
C PRO A 171 -4.93 -22.20 20.29
N VAL A 172 -6.09 -22.36 20.91
CA VAL A 172 -6.93 -21.26 21.41
C VAL A 172 -6.13 -20.19 22.18
N PRO A 173 -5.19 -20.52 23.09
CA PRO A 173 -4.43 -19.48 23.81
C PRO A 173 -3.56 -18.62 22.87
N ILE A 174 -2.91 -19.23 21.87
CA ILE A 174 -2.07 -18.50 20.91
C ILE A 174 -2.93 -17.60 20.04
N ARG A 175 -4.05 -18.12 19.53
CA ARG A 175 -5.00 -17.34 18.72
C ARG A 175 -5.52 -16.13 19.49
N ASN A 176 -5.97 -16.33 20.73
CA ASN A 176 -6.50 -15.25 21.56
C ASN A 176 -5.41 -14.22 21.91
N GLY A 177 -4.19 -14.68 22.23
CA GLY A 177 -3.05 -13.78 22.43
C GLY A 177 -2.76 -12.91 21.21
N LEU A 178 -2.77 -13.50 20.01
CA LEU A 178 -2.60 -12.75 18.75
C LEU A 178 -3.73 -11.76 18.50
N LEU A 179 -4.98 -12.13 18.77
CA LEU A 179 -6.13 -11.22 18.64
C LEU A 179 -6.03 -10.03 19.60
N VAL A 180 -5.60 -10.26 20.85
CA VAL A 180 -5.35 -9.18 21.81
C VAL A 180 -4.23 -8.27 21.34
N LEU A 181 -3.11 -8.82 20.88
CA LEU A 181 -2.00 -8.03 20.33
C LEU A 181 -2.44 -7.19 19.12
N LEU A 182 -3.22 -7.78 18.21
CA LEU A 182 -3.79 -7.06 17.07
C LEU A 182 -4.74 -5.94 17.50
N ALA A 183 -5.63 -6.21 18.45
CA ALA A 183 -6.54 -5.21 18.98
C ALA A 183 -5.76 -4.03 19.58
N ILE A 184 -4.71 -4.31 20.38
CA ILE A 184 -3.81 -3.29 20.91
C ILE A 184 -3.16 -2.48 19.79
N GLY A 185 -2.60 -3.15 18.77
CA GLY A 185 -1.95 -2.50 17.64
C GLY A 185 -2.89 -1.57 16.86
N VAL A 186 -4.12 -2.03 16.59
CA VAL A 186 -5.17 -1.25 15.92
C VAL A 186 -5.59 -0.06 16.78
N THR A 187 -5.80 -0.25 18.08
CA THR A 187 -6.19 0.82 18.99
C THR A 187 -5.10 1.90 19.08
N ILE A 188 -3.83 1.51 19.20
CA ILE A 188 -2.70 2.44 19.20
C ILE A 188 -2.68 3.22 17.87
N GLY A 189 -2.81 2.51 16.75
CA GLY A 189 -2.82 3.09 15.41
C GLY A 189 -3.92 4.12 15.19
N LEU A 190 -5.15 3.75 15.54
CA LEU A 190 -6.32 4.62 15.43
C LEU A 190 -6.23 5.81 16.37
N TYR A 191 -5.82 5.59 17.62
CA TYR A 191 -5.64 6.67 18.59
C TYR A 191 -4.63 7.69 18.07
N GLN A 192 -3.50 7.23 17.53
CA GLN A 192 -2.55 8.15 16.94
C GLN A 192 -3.10 8.82 15.69
N HIS A 193 -3.70 8.08 14.76
CA HIS A 193 -4.26 8.68 13.55
C HIS A 193 -5.24 9.83 13.85
N ILE A 194 -6.04 9.69 14.91
CA ILE A 194 -7.02 10.70 15.35
C ILE A 194 -6.34 11.85 16.11
N THR A 195 -5.37 11.55 16.98
CA THR A 195 -4.72 12.53 17.86
C THR A 195 -3.52 13.22 17.20
N TYR A 196 -3.09 12.74 16.03
CA TYR A 196 -1.88 13.19 15.36
C TYR A 196 -2.01 14.66 14.94
N SER A 197 -1.30 15.52 15.67
CA SER A 197 -1.15 16.95 15.39
C SER A 197 0.16 17.29 14.68
N GLY A 198 0.93 16.28 14.26
CA GLY A 198 2.34 16.41 13.88
C GLY A 198 2.62 16.79 12.42
N PHE A 199 1.60 16.88 11.56
CA PHE A 199 1.81 17.59 10.30
C PHE A 199 1.80 19.08 10.65
N PRO A 200 2.84 19.86 10.34
CA PRO A 200 2.73 21.31 10.41
C PRO A 200 1.75 21.68 9.31
N TYR A 201 0.46 21.60 9.59
CA TYR A 201 -0.46 22.52 8.96
C TYR A 201 0.19 23.86 9.25
N ALA A 202 0.65 24.56 8.19
CA ALA A 202 0.96 25.97 8.32
C ALA A 202 -0.18 26.58 9.14
N PRO A 203 0.07 27.52 10.07
CA PRO A 203 -0.93 27.94 11.04
C PRO A 203 -2.05 28.70 10.33
N TYR A 204 -2.86 28.02 9.52
CA TYR A 204 -3.78 28.58 8.54
C TYR A 204 -4.85 29.37 9.26
N LYS A 205 -5.16 29.00 10.50
CA LYS A 205 -6.01 29.76 11.39
C LYS A 205 -5.38 31.11 11.78
N ALA A 206 -4.14 31.11 12.28
CA ALA A 206 -3.43 32.35 12.62
C ALA A 206 -3.10 33.19 11.38
N LEU A 207 -2.80 32.55 10.25
CA LEU A 207 -2.60 33.19 8.95
C LEU A 207 -3.90 33.85 8.48
N LYS A 208 -5.04 33.16 8.59
CA LYS A 208 -6.35 33.70 8.26
C LYS A 208 -6.70 34.88 9.16
N GLU A 209 -6.49 34.76 10.47
CA GLU A 209 -6.72 35.85 11.43
C GLU A 209 -5.83 37.06 11.09
N SER A 210 -4.53 36.85 10.84
CA SER A 210 -3.63 37.92 10.41
C SER A 210 -3.99 38.53 9.04
N LEU A 211 -4.53 37.74 8.11
CA LEU A 211 -4.98 38.26 6.81
C LEU A 211 -6.25 39.07 6.96
N LEU A 212 -7.20 38.65 7.80
CA LEU A 212 -8.43 39.40 8.07
C LEU A 212 -8.16 40.74 8.78
N GLU A 213 -7.14 40.80 9.64
CA GLU A 213 -6.75 42.05 10.31
C GLU A 213 -5.99 43.03 9.40
N ARG A 214 -5.27 42.53 8.38
CA ARG A 214 -4.34 43.34 7.57
C ARG A 214 -4.82 43.58 6.15
N ALA A 215 -5.68 42.74 5.60
CA ALA A 215 -6.19 42.87 4.25
C ALA A 215 -7.32 43.89 4.20
N THR A 216 -7.20 44.85 3.30
CA THR A 216 -8.27 45.76 2.92
C THR A 216 -9.08 45.21 1.74
N ASN A 217 -10.29 45.72 1.54
CA ASN A 217 -11.18 45.26 0.46
C ASN A 217 -10.59 45.43 -0.97
N SER A 218 -9.48 46.16 -1.11
CA SER A 218 -8.75 46.34 -2.37
C SER A 218 -7.58 45.36 -2.58
N ASP A 219 -7.23 44.56 -1.56
CA ASP A 219 -6.03 43.70 -1.62
C ASP A 219 -6.32 42.36 -2.32
N VAL A 220 -5.38 41.92 -3.16
CA VAL A 220 -5.45 40.64 -3.87
C VAL A 220 -4.60 39.61 -3.14
N ILE A 221 -5.24 38.59 -2.55
CA ILE A 221 -4.56 37.48 -1.89
C ILE A 221 -4.17 36.43 -2.94
N LEU A 222 -2.89 36.41 -3.31
CA LEU A 222 -2.33 35.37 -4.18
C LEU A 222 -2.00 34.12 -3.36
N HIS A 223 -2.55 32.97 -3.75
CA HIS A 223 -2.21 31.67 -3.19
C HIS A 223 -1.70 30.76 -4.30
N SER A 224 -0.66 29.98 -4.04
CA SER A 224 -0.26 28.91 -4.97
C SER A 224 -1.28 27.79 -4.87
N SER A 225 -2.18 27.70 -5.85
CA SER A 225 -3.00 26.51 -6.04
C SER A 225 -2.14 25.44 -6.69
N LYS A 226 -2.11 24.23 -6.12
CA LYS A 226 -1.46 23.06 -6.75
C LYS A 226 -2.23 22.55 -7.98
N LEU A 227 -3.36 23.18 -8.35
CA LEU A 227 -4.29 22.77 -9.40
C LEU A 227 -4.22 23.64 -10.67
N THR A 228 -3.26 24.57 -10.78
CA THR A 228 -3.02 25.37 -12.00
C THR A 228 -1.69 25.01 -12.62
#